data_AF-A0A8S3YZU9-F1
#
_entry.id   AF-A0A8S3YZU9-F1
#
_cell.length_a   1.000
_cell.length_b   1.000
_cell.length_c   1.000
_cell.angle_alpha   90.00
_cell.angle_beta   90.00
_cell.angle_gamma   90.00
#
_symmetry.space_group_name_H-M   'P 1'
#
loop_
_entity.id
_entity.type
_entity.pdbx_description
1 polymer ?
#
loop_
_entity_poly.entity_id
_entity_poly.type
_entity_poly.pdbx_seq_one_letter_code
_entity_poly.pdbx_strand_id
1 'polypeptide(L)'
;PLVKFKSHLYFEDKDNVSDTEKLLRPAKGSKMMMYKNGRCAGVAFTDVFEGTYYPAISLYKNASITANFGPKFRYPPKDIEYKPMAVAAEQALVEYTLADIVYHVENEDTIPNFL
;
A
#
# COMPACT_ATOMS: atom_id res chain seq x y z
N PRO A 1 0.67 13.73 -14.24
CA PRO A 1 1.12 14.17 -15.59
C PRO A 1 1.99 13.10 -16.27
N LEU A 2 1.94 12.98 -17.61
CA LEU A 2 2.76 12.00 -18.35
C LEU A 2 4.15 12.58 -18.68
N VAL A 3 5.21 11.85 -18.33
CA VAL A 3 6.60 12.27 -18.52
C VAL A 3 7.38 11.19 -19.27
N LYS A 4 8.21 11.60 -20.25
CA LYS A 4 9.12 10.70 -20.96
C LYS A 4 10.52 10.76 -20.35
N PHE A 5 11.01 9.63 -19.85
CA PHE A 5 12.36 9.51 -19.28
C PHE A 5 13.05 8.23 -19.76
N LYS A 6 14.29 8.35 -20.25
CA LYS A 6 15.09 7.23 -20.80
C LYS A 6 14.29 6.32 -21.76
N SER A 7 13.58 6.93 -22.70
CA SER A 7 12.73 6.23 -23.69
C SER A 7 11.52 5.47 -23.14
N HIS A 8 11.16 5.65 -21.86
CA HIS A 8 9.97 5.09 -21.24
C HIS A 8 9.02 6.22 -20.79
N LEU A 9 7.75 5.89 -20.62
CA LEU A 9 6.70 6.80 -20.16
C LEU A 9 6.37 6.50 -18.70
N TYR A 10 6.20 7.56 -17.89
CA TYR A 10 5.88 7.48 -16.48
C TYR A 10 4.78 8.48 -16.13
N PHE A 11 3.94 8.13 -15.16
CA PHE A 11 3.04 9.07 -14.52
C PHE A 11 3.72 9.67 -13.28
N GLU A 12 3.59 10.98 -13.13
CA GLU A 12 4.00 11.71 -11.93
C GLU A 12 2.75 12.14 -11.15
N ASP A 13 2.72 11.75 -9.88
CA ASP A 13 1.76 12.20 -8.87
C ASP A 13 2.50 12.97 -7.76
N LYS A 14 1.84 13.99 -7.21
CA LYS A 14 2.39 14.81 -6.14
C LYS A 14 1.81 14.40 -4.79
N ASP A 15 2.67 13.95 -3.88
CA ASP A 15 2.30 13.71 -2.50
C ASP A 15 2.46 14.98 -1.65
N ASN A 16 1.40 15.34 -0.92
CA ASN A 16 1.42 16.45 0.05
C ASN A 16 1.72 15.93 1.46
N VAL A 17 2.94 15.43 1.66
CA VAL A 17 3.37 14.76 2.91
C VAL A 17 3.20 15.67 4.14
N SER A 18 3.66 16.92 4.05
CA SER A 18 3.66 17.88 5.18
C SER A 18 2.26 18.26 5.66
N ASP A 19 1.28 18.29 4.76
CA ASP A 19 -0.11 18.61 5.11
C ASP A 19 -0.81 17.38 5.70
N THR A 20 -0.48 16.20 5.17
CA THR A 20 -1.00 14.92 5.66
C THR A 20 -0.53 14.64 7.09
N GLU A 21 0.74 14.92 7.41
CA GLU A 21 1.29 14.72 8.76
C GLU A 21 0.54 15.53 9.84
N LYS A 22 0.13 16.76 9.53
CA LYS A 22 -0.60 17.63 10.47
C LYS A 22 -2.03 17.14 10.75
N LEU A 23 -2.58 16.29 9.88
CA LEU A 23 -3.94 15.78 9.96
C LEU A 23 -4.02 14.37 10.55
N LEU A 24 -2.89 13.76 10.91
CA LEU A 24 -2.85 12.41 11.46
C LEU A 24 -3.65 12.31 12.76
N ARG A 25 -4.61 11.37 12.76
CA ARG A 25 -5.46 11.05 13.92
C ARG A 25 -5.24 9.59 14.29
N PRO A 26 -5.18 9.23 15.58
CA PRO A 26 -5.10 7.82 15.96
C PRO A 26 -6.36 7.06 15.54
N ALA A 27 -6.17 5.94 14.83
CA ALA A 27 -7.22 4.99 14.50
C ALA A 27 -7.52 4.12 15.72
N LYS A 28 -8.42 4.56 16.60
CA LYS A 28 -8.68 3.90 17.89
C LYS A 28 -9.10 2.44 17.72
N GLY A 29 -8.45 1.55 18.47
CA GLY A 29 -8.68 0.10 18.43
C GLY A 29 -7.82 -0.64 17.39
N SER A 30 -7.11 0.07 16.52
CA SER A 30 -6.15 -0.53 15.59
C SER A 30 -4.95 -1.14 16.31
N LYS A 31 -4.35 -2.19 15.72
CA LYS A 31 -3.23 -2.92 16.29
C LYS A 31 -2.28 -3.43 15.21
N MET A 32 -0.98 -3.36 15.45
CA MET A 32 0.04 -4.14 14.73
C MET A 32 0.50 -5.30 15.60
N MET A 33 0.43 -6.52 15.09
CA MET A 33 0.84 -7.75 15.80
C MET A 33 2.02 -8.40 15.09
N MET A 34 2.93 -8.99 15.87
CA MET A 34 4.07 -9.73 15.34
C MET A 34 3.94 -11.22 15.60
N TYR A 35 4.42 -12.02 14.65
CA TYR A 35 4.40 -13.48 14.74
C TYR A 35 5.80 -14.04 14.45
N LYS A 36 6.17 -15.08 15.19
CA LYS A 36 7.36 -15.89 14.92
C LYS A 36 6.92 -17.32 14.64
N ASN A 37 7.02 -17.76 13.39
CA ASN A 37 6.66 -19.11 12.95
C ASN A 37 5.24 -19.54 13.41
N GLY A 38 4.26 -18.65 13.27
CA GLY A 38 2.86 -18.89 13.65
C GLY A 38 2.53 -18.65 15.12
N ARG A 39 3.51 -18.41 16.00
CA ARG A 39 3.26 -18.02 17.39
C ARG A 39 3.17 -16.50 17.49
N CYS A 40 2.06 -15.99 18.03
CA CYS A 40 1.89 -14.57 18.29
C CYS A 40 2.88 -14.10 19.36
N ALA A 41 3.68 -13.09 19.04
CA ALA A 41 4.62 -12.44 19.96
C ALA A 41 3.99 -11.26 20.73
N GLY A 42 2.71 -10.97 20.45
CA GLY A 42 1.96 -9.88 21.06
C GLY A 42 1.74 -8.69 20.12
N VAL A 43 1.17 -7.64 20.69
CA VAL A 43 0.89 -6.37 20.01
C VAL A 43 2.14 -5.49 20.07
N ALA A 44 2.66 -5.10 18.91
CA ALA A 44 3.79 -4.18 18.78
C ALA A 44 3.35 -2.72 18.94
N PHE A 45 2.21 -2.35 18.34
CA PHE A 45 1.63 -1.01 18.41
C PHE A 45 0.12 -1.07 18.51
N THR A 46 -0.49 -0.14 19.24
CA THR A 46 -1.93 0.09 19.34
C THR A 46 -2.25 1.51 18.89
N ASP A 47 -3.46 1.74 18.40
CA ASP A 47 -3.95 3.06 18.02
C ASP A 47 -3.01 3.78 17.04
N VAL A 48 -2.57 3.06 16.00
CA VAL A 48 -1.74 3.63 14.92
C VAL A 48 -2.48 4.76 14.23
N PHE A 49 -1.75 5.71 13.65
CA PHE A 49 -2.38 6.81 12.93
C PHE A 49 -3.22 6.32 11.75
N GLU A 50 -4.31 7.02 11.45
CA GLU A 50 -5.13 6.79 10.27
C GLU A 50 -4.31 7.06 9.00
N GLY A 51 -4.42 6.18 8.02
CA GLY A 51 -3.72 6.29 6.74
C GLY A 51 -3.50 4.94 6.08
N THR A 52 -2.94 4.97 4.88
CA THR A 52 -2.57 3.77 4.12
C THR A 52 -1.17 3.34 4.50
N TYR A 53 -1.04 2.10 5.00
CA TYR A 53 0.26 1.52 5.38
C TYR A 53 0.73 0.52 4.35
N TYR A 54 2.01 0.60 4.00
CA TYR A 54 2.66 -0.35 3.11
C TYR A 54 3.71 -1.16 3.90
N PRO A 55 3.84 -2.47 3.64
CA PRO A 55 4.90 -3.27 4.25
C PRO A 55 6.26 -2.75 3.78
N ALA A 56 7.06 -2.25 4.72
CA ALA A 56 8.40 -1.73 4.46
C ALA A 56 9.48 -2.65 5.01
N ILE A 57 10.58 -2.77 4.28
CA ILE A 57 11.75 -3.55 4.66
C ILE A 57 12.96 -2.65 4.54
N SER A 58 13.69 -2.50 5.65
CA SER A 58 15.01 -1.86 5.67
C SER A 58 16.10 -2.92 5.81
N LEU A 59 17.17 -2.76 5.03
CA LEU A 59 18.31 -3.69 4.99
C LEU A 59 19.55 -2.99 5.51
N TYR A 60 20.36 -3.71 6.28
CA TYR A 60 21.64 -3.23 6.79
C TYR A 60 22.78 -4.17 6.39
N LYS A 61 23.83 -3.61 5.77
CA LYS A 61 25.00 -4.35 5.24
C LYS A 61 24.56 -5.46 4.28
N ASN A 62 25.12 -6.66 4.41
CA ASN A 62 24.93 -7.79 3.50
C ASN A 62 23.69 -8.64 3.87
N ALA A 63 22.66 -8.04 4.46
CA ALA A 63 21.43 -8.75 4.79
C ALA A 63 20.68 -9.17 3.52
N SER A 64 20.28 -10.44 3.46
CA SER A 64 19.44 -10.98 2.39
C SER A 64 18.16 -11.54 2.99
N ILE A 65 17.03 -11.18 2.41
CA ILE A 65 15.71 -11.63 2.87
C ILE A 65 14.84 -12.00 1.67
N THR A 66 13.76 -12.72 1.93
CA THR A 66 12.71 -12.97 0.95
C THR A 66 11.38 -12.75 1.63
N ALA A 67 10.57 -11.85 1.07
CA ALA A 67 9.21 -11.63 1.53
C ALA A 67 8.23 -12.55 0.79
N ASN A 68 7.30 -13.14 1.52
CA ASN A 68 6.18 -13.89 0.96
C ASN A 68 4.89 -13.16 1.34
N PHE A 69 4.24 -12.56 0.34
CA PHE A 69 3.00 -11.80 0.50
C PHE A 69 1.73 -12.66 0.39
N GLY A 70 1.90 -13.98 0.32
CA GLY A 70 0.82 -14.96 0.19
C GLY A 70 0.58 -15.40 -1.26
N PRO A 71 -0.49 -16.17 -1.52
CA PRO A 71 -1.50 -16.60 -0.54
C PRO A 71 -1.04 -17.78 0.35
N LYS A 72 0.04 -18.48 -0.03
CA LYS A 72 0.51 -19.68 0.67
C LYS A 72 1.53 -19.32 1.76
N PHE A 73 1.06 -19.24 3.00
CA PHE A 73 1.94 -19.06 4.17
C PHE A 73 2.35 -20.39 4.78
N ARG A 74 3.59 -20.49 5.26
CA ARG A 74 4.06 -21.67 6.01
C ARG A 74 3.35 -21.79 7.36
N TYR A 75 3.05 -20.65 7.99
CA TYR A 75 2.37 -20.58 9.29
C TYR A 75 1.31 -19.46 9.26
N PRO A 76 0.12 -19.70 8.69
CA PRO A 76 -0.94 -18.69 8.68
C PRO A 76 -1.47 -18.44 10.11
N PRO A 77 -1.92 -17.21 10.42
CA PRO A 77 -2.66 -16.92 11.66
C PRO A 77 -3.89 -17.83 11.78
N LYS A 78 -4.18 -18.29 13.00
CA LYS A 78 -5.32 -19.18 13.28
C LYS A 78 -6.43 -18.51 14.08
N ASP A 79 -6.08 -17.48 14.84
CA ASP A 79 -6.96 -16.88 15.85
C ASP A 79 -7.65 -15.61 15.34
N ILE A 80 -7.33 -15.17 14.12
CA ILE A 80 -7.86 -13.95 13.51
C ILE A 80 -8.23 -14.19 12.05
N GLU A 81 -9.25 -13.48 11.59
CA GLU A 81 -9.51 -13.35 10.17
C GLU A 81 -8.46 -12.44 9.54
N TYR A 82 -7.93 -12.83 8.39
CA TYR A 82 -6.92 -12.04 7.68
C TYR A 82 -7.03 -12.25 6.17
N LYS A 83 -6.52 -11.28 5.40
CA LYS A 83 -6.32 -11.39 3.96
C LYS A 83 -4.82 -11.28 3.64
N PRO A 84 -4.29 -12.08 2.69
CA PRO A 84 -2.90 -11.92 2.24
C PRO A 84 -2.68 -10.58 1.56
N MET A 85 -1.46 -10.04 1.63
CA MET A 85 -1.09 -8.81 0.92
C MET A 85 -1.22 -8.95 -0.60
N ALA A 86 -1.08 -10.17 -1.15
CA ALA A 86 -1.35 -10.44 -2.57
C ALA A 86 -2.76 -10.02 -3.01
N VAL A 87 -3.77 -10.15 -2.13
CA VAL A 87 -5.15 -9.71 -2.40
C VAL A 87 -5.25 -8.18 -2.39
N ALA A 88 -4.54 -7.52 -1.48
CA ALA A 88 -4.53 -6.06 -1.43
C ALA A 88 -3.93 -5.46 -2.72
N ALA A 89 -2.91 -6.10 -3.30
CA ALA A 89 -2.35 -5.68 -4.59
C ALA A 89 -3.35 -5.81 -5.75
N GLU A 90 -4.14 -6.89 -5.77
CA GLU A 90 -5.22 -7.05 -6.75
C GLU A 90 -6.32 -6.00 -6.56
N GLN A 91 -6.74 -5.75 -5.33
CA GLN A 91 -7.73 -4.72 -5.02
C GLN A 91 -7.24 -3.33 -5.44
N ALA A 92 -5.98 -2.98 -5.13
CA ALA A 92 -5.40 -1.70 -5.53
C ALA A 92 -5.37 -1.53 -7.05
N LEU A 93 -5.08 -2.59 -7.81
CA LEU A 93 -5.13 -2.54 -9.28
C LEU A 93 -6.54 -2.20 -9.78
N VAL A 94 -7.57 -2.82 -9.21
CA VAL A 94 -8.97 -2.53 -9.56
C VAL A 94 -9.33 -1.09 -9.19
N GLU A 95 -8.97 -0.65 -7.99
CA GLU A 95 -9.23 0.71 -7.52
C GLU A 95 -8.58 1.77 -8.41
N TYR A 96 -7.29 1.60 -8.76
CA TYR A 96 -6.60 2.52 -9.68
C TYR A 96 -7.22 2.52 -11.08
N THR A 97 -7.57 1.35 -11.62
CA THR A 97 -8.21 1.26 -12.93
C THR A 97 -9.55 2.00 -12.95
N LEU A 98 -10.34 1.86 -11.89
CA LEU A 98 -11.62 2.56 -11.76
C LEU A 98 -11.42 4.07 -11.56
N ALA A 99 -10.45 4.47 -10.75
CA ALA A 99 -10.10 5.88 -10.55
C ALA A 99 -9.69 6.53 -11.88
N ASP A 100 -8.88 5.85 -12.69
CA ASP A 100 -8.50 6.32 -14.02
C ASP A 100 -9.74 6.48 -14.92
N ILE A 101 -10.63 5.48 -14.97
CA ILE A 101 -11.86 5.56 -15.78
C ILE A 101 -12.70 6.77 -15.36
N VAL A 102 -12.92 6.95 -14.06
CA VAL A 102 -13.70 8.08 -13.53
C VAL A 102 -13.03 9.41 -13.89
N TYR A 103 -11.70 9.51 -13.71
CA TYR A 103 -10.96 10.71 -14.05
C TYR A 103 -11.09 11.08 -15.54
N HIS A 104 -11.01 10.11 -16.44
CA HIS A 104 -11.16 10.35 -17.88
C HIS A 104 -12.58 10.80 -18.24
N VAL A 105 -13.61 10.25 -17.60
CA VAL A 105 -15.00 10.66 -17.79
C VAL A 105 -15.23 12.09 -17.29
N GLU A 106 -14.67 12.46 -16.14
CA GLU A 106 -14.83 13.80 -15.56
C GLU A 106 -14.08 14.89 -16.34
N ASN A 107 -12.99 14.51 -17.03
CA ASN A 107 -12.08 15.45 -17.71
C ASN A 107 -12.11 15.31 -19.24
N GLU A 108 -13.14 14.68 -19.80
CA GLU A 108 -13.24 14.39 -21.24
C GLU A 108 -13.03 15.64 -22.12
N ASP A 109 -13.56 16.80 -21.70
CA ASP A 109 -13.44 18.07 -22.40
C ASP A 109 -12.10 18.81 -22.20
N THR A 110 -11.30 18.42 -21.21
CA THR A 110 -10.05 19.11 -20.81
C THR A 110 -8.79 18.31 -21.14
N ILE A 111 -8.91 17.02 -21.47
CA ILE A 111 -7.79 16.20 -21.91
C ILE A 111 -7.41 16.64 -23.34
N PRO A 112 -6.17 17.11 -23.58
CA PRO A 112 -5.74 17.47 -24.92
C PRO A 112 -5.87 16.26 -25.85
N ASN A 113 -6.45 16.45 -27.04
CA ASN A 113 -6.38 15.43 -28.09
C ASN A 113 -4.92 15.27 -28.50
N PHE A 114 -4.29 14.21 -27.99
CA PHE A 114 -2.94 13.79 -28.39
C PHE A 114 -2.97 12.87 -29.64
N LEU A 115 -4.12 12.83 -30.34
CA LEU A 115 -4.36 12.18 -31.62
C LEU A 115 -4.80 13.20 -32.67
#